data_AF-A0AAN8VTJ5-F1
#
_entry.id   AF-A0AAN8VTJ5-F1
#
_cell.length_a   1.000
_cell.length_b   1.000
_cell.length_c   1.000
_cell.angle_alpha   90.00
_cell.angle_beta   90.00
_cell.angle_gamma   90.00
#
_symmetry.space_group_name_H-M   'P 1'
#
loop_
_entity.id
_entity.type
_entity.pdbx_description
1 polymer ?
#
loop_
_entity_poly.entity_id
_entity_poly.type
_entity_poly.pdbx_seq_one_letter_code
_entity_poly.pdbx_strand_id
1 'polypeptide(L)'
;MEKTGEGIGMLEEGCETPRHGGCRIPAPSVCPPAPRKKMVYTKRRDPPKNGYFQPPDLESLFGVFEKKKCFRGTSGAANRVSPTLEP
;
A
#
# COMPACT_ATOMS: atom_id res chain seq x y z
N MET A 1 11.21 -16.76 -58.05
CA MET A 1 9.74 -16.58 -57.93
C MET A 1 9.21 -17.81 -57.26
N GLU A 2 8.38 -17.70 -56.22
CA GLU A 2 7.05 -18.34 -56.08
C GLU A 2 6.30 -17.59 -54.97
N LYS A 3 5.04 -17.26 -55.22
CA LYS A 3 4.12 -16.53 -54.33
C LYS A 3 3.03 -17.51 -53.83
N THR A 4 2.22 -16.99 -52.90
CA THR A 4 0.78 -17.26 -52.62
C THR A 4 0.36 -18.30 -51.56
N GLY A 5 -0.69 -17.88 -50.81
CA GLY A 5 -1.62 -18.73 -50.04
C GLY A 5 -1.65 -18.39 -48.55
N GLU A 6 -2.21 -17.25 -48.13
CA GLU A 6 -3.59 -17.09 -47.62
C GLU A 6 -4.02 -18.09 -46.54
N GLY A 7 -4.12 -17.58 -45.31
CA GLY A 7 -4.92 -18.16 -44.23
C GLY A 7 -5.74 -17.03 -43.60
N ILE A 8 -6.95 -16.82 -44.12
CA ILE A 8 -7.95 -15.92 -43.54
C ILE A 8 -8.55 -16.65 -42.33
N GLY A 9 -8.00 -16.39 -41.15
CA GLY A 9 -8.58 -16.78 -39.87
C GLY A 9 -9.10 -15.53 -39.17
N MET A 10 -10.41 -15.48 -38.94
CA MET A 10 -11.12 -14.45 -38.18
C MET A 10 -10.30 -13.97 -36.97
N LEU A 11 -9.75 -12.75 -37.03
CA LEU A 11 -9.18 -12.08 -35.86
C LEU A 11 -10.24 -11.11 -35.37
N GLU A 12 -10.72 -11.36 -34.15
CA GLU A 12 -11.66 -10.51 -33.42
C GLU A 12 -11.33 -9.02 -33.63
N GLU A 13 -12.36 -8.24 -33.95
CA GLU A 13 -12.27 -6.78 -34.10
C GLU A 13 -12.12 -6.14 -32.71
N GLY A 14 -10.96 -6.36 -32.10
CA GLY A 14 -10.52 -5.75 -30.86
C GLY A 14 -9.51 -4.63 -31.13
N CYS A 15 -9.49 -3.62 -30.27
CA CYS A 15 -8.39 -2.65 -30.28
C CYS A 15 -7.14 -3.30 -29.69
N GLU A 16 -6.15 -3.60 -30.53
CA GLU A 16 -4.84 -4.09 -30.09
C GLU A 16 -3.75 -3.01 -30.18
N THR A 17 -2.81 -3.05 -29.23
CA THR A 17 -1.61 -2.20 -29.26
C THR A 17 -0.71 -2.58 -30.45
N PRO A 18 -0.32 -1.62 -31.32
CA PRO A 18 0.56 -1.88 -32.46
C PRO A 18 1.90 -2.50 -32.04
N ARG A 19 2.26 -3.64 -32.64
CA ARG A 19 3.45 -4.44 -32.25
C ARG A 19 4.73 -4.06 -33.01
N HIS A 20 4.65 -3.24 -34.05
CA HIS A 20 5.78 -2.85 -34.88
C HIS A 20 6.77 -1.94 -34.13
N GLY A 21 8.07 -2.06 -34.42
CA GLY A 21 9.15 -1.40 -33.68
C GLY A 21 9.04 0.13 -33.62
N GLY A 22 8.50 0.77 -34.66
CA GLY A 22 8.27 2.22 -34.68
C GLY A 22 7.19 2.72 -33.70
N CYS A 23 6.30 1.84 -33.24
CA CYS A 23 5.24 2.18 -32.28
C CYS A 23 5.53 1.64 -30.87
N ARG A 24 6.51 0.75 -30.72
CA ARG A 24 6.83 0.10 -29.46
C ARG A 24 7.75 1.01 -28.64
N ILE A 25 7.27 1.43 -27.47
CA ILE A 25 8.12 2.15 -26.51
C ILE A 25 9.26 1.21 -26.10
N PRO A 26 10.53 1.62 -26.24
CA PRO A 26 11.66 0.83 -25.77
C PRO A 26 11.51 0.57 -24.27
N ALA A 27 11.72 -0.68 -23.85
CA ALA A 27 11.74 -0.98 -22.42
C ALA A 27 12.88 -0.16 -21.78
N PRO A 28 12.60 0.68 -20.76
CA PRO A 28 13.66 1.38 -20.05
C PRO A 28 14.58 0.34 -19.41
N SER A 29 15.88 0.49 -19.59
CA SER A 29 16.89 -0.47 -19.12
C SER A 29 16.92 -0.60 -17.59
N VAL A 30 16.52 0.46 -16.87
CA VAL A 30 16.41 0.49 -15.41
C VAL A 30 15.29 1.46 -15.03
N CYS A 31 14.38 1.04 -14.14
CA CYS A 31 13.39 1.96 -13.57
C CYS A 31 14.12 3.03 -12.73
N PRO A 32 13.72 4.31 -12.81
CA PRO A 32 14.26 5.32 -11.90
C PRO A 32 14.05 4.88 -10.45
N PRO A 33 14.96 5.23 -9.52
CA PRO A 33 14.83 4.86 -8.12
C PRO A 33 13.49 5.37 -7.56
N ALA A 34 12.88 4.56 -6.69
CA ALA A 34 11.59 4.89 -6.10
C ALA A 34 11.63 6.28 -5.42
N PRO A 35 10.61 7.14 -5.63
CA PRO A 35 10.54 8.42 -4.95
C PRO A 35 10.60 8.21 -3.44
N ARG A 36 11.49 8.95 -2.76
CA ARG A 36 11.63 8.85 -1.31
C ARG A 36 10.43 9.51 -0.65
N LYS A 37 9.67 8.74 0.14
CA LYS A 37 8.59 9.29 0.97
C LYS A 37 9.21 10.29 1.96
N LYS A 38 8.78 11.55 1.89
CA LYS A 38 9.17 12.56 2.88
C LYS A 38 8.63 12.17 4.25
N MET A 39 9.46 12.28 5.28
CA MET A 39 9.01 12.05 6.66
C MET A 39 8.01 13.15 7.01
N VAL A 40 6.74 12.81 7.10
CA VAL A 40 5.72 13.73 7.60
C VAL A 40 5.86 13.75 9.11
N TYR A 41 6.47 14.80 9.66
CA TYR A 41 6.43 15.06 11.10
C TYR A 41 5.03 15.57 11.45
N THR A 42 4.03 14.69 11.43
CA THR A 42 2.73 15.01 11.99
C THR A 42 2.93 15.19 13.48
N LYS A 43 2.91 16.43 13.97
CA LYS A 43 2.58 16.64 15.39
C LYS A 43 1.28 15.90 15.63
N ARG A 44 1.22 15.09 16.70
CA ARG A 44 -0.04 14.48 17.14
C ARG A 44 -1.02 15.64 17.29
N ARG A 45 -1.98 15.73 16.37
CA ARG A 45 -3.03 16.72 16.43
C ARG A 45 -4.10 16.17 17.34
N ASP A 46 -4.60 17.02 18.23
CA ASP A 46 -5.79 16.69 18.97
C ASP A 46 -6.94 16.38 17.99
N PRO A 47 -7.86 15.47 18.37
CA PRO A 47 -9.06 15.24 17.59
C PRO A 47 -9.82 16.55 17.32
N PRO A 48 -10.59 16.63 16.23
CA PRO A 48 -11.45 17.78 15.97
C PRO A 48 -12.37 18.06 17.17
N LYS A 49 -12.59 19.34 17.48
CA LYS A 49 -13.34 19.78 18.67
C LYS A 49 -14.75 19.18 18.77
N ASN A 50 -15.37 18.87 17.64
CA ASN A 50 -16.73 18.36 17.56
C ASN A 50 -16.77 16.85 17.28
N GLY A 51 -15.66 16.15 17.51
CA GLY A 51 -15.48 14.79 17.02
C GLY A 51 -15.33 14.75 15.50
N TYR A 52 -15.16 13.53 14.97
CA TYR A 52 -15.23 13.29 13.54
C TYR A 52 -16.69 13.22 13.09
N PHE A 53 -16.95 12.80 11.86
CA PHE A 53 -18.29 12.49 11.39
C PHE A 53 -19.00 11.54 12.38
N GLN A 54 -20.09 12.01 13.00
CA GLN A 54 -20.94 11.25 13.91
C GLN A 54 -22.28 10.98 13.21
N PRO A 55 -22.33 10.10 12.19
CA PRO A 55 -23.61 9.73 11.63
C PRO A 55 -24.36 8.89 12.68
N PRO A 56 -25.69 9.07 12.78
CA PRO A 56 -26.52 8.53 13.85
C PRO A 56 -26.59 6.99 13.89
N ASP A 57 -25.88 6.29 13.01
CA ASP A 57 -25.94 4.86 12.77
C ASP A 57 -24.66 4.09 13.16
N LEU A 58 -23.54 4.76 13.48
CA LEU A 58 -22.30 4.03 13.82
C LEU A 58 -22.43 3.19 15.09
N GLU A 59 -23.16 3.68 16.09
CA GLU A 59 -23.37 2.93 17.33
C GLU A 59 -24.23 1.69 17.10
N SER A 60 -25.18 1.74 16.16
CA SER A 60 -25.95 0.58 15.71
C SER A 60 -25.10 -0.39 14.88
N LEU A 61 -24.17 0.12 14.07
CA LEU A 61 -23.27 -0.69 13.24
C LEU A 61 -22.17 -1.39 14.07
N PHE A 62 -21.65 -0.74 15.11
CA PHE A 62 -20.56 -1.24 15.95
C PHE A 62 -20.99 -1.69 17.35
N GLY A 63 -22.28 -1.63 17.68
CA GLY A 63 -22.84 -2.00 18.99
C GLY A 63 -22.65 -3.47 19.39
N VAL A 64 -22.17 -4.31 18.47
CA VAL A 64 -21.86 -5.73 18.70
C VAL A 64 -20.39 -5.95 19.11
N PHE A 65 -19.52 -4.93 19.03
CA PHE A 65 -18.13 -5.10 19.46
C PHE A 65 -18.04 -4.87 20.97
N GLU A 66 -17.95 -5.96 21.72
CA GLU A 66 -17.44 -5.93 23.09
C GLU A 66 -16.16 -5.09 23.08
N LYS A 67 -16.14 -4.02 23.89
CA LYS A 67 -14.94 -3.22 24.10
C LYS A 67 -13.90 -4.15 24.73
N LYS A 68 -13.07 -4.80 23.90
CA LYS A 68 -11.86 -5.47 24.35
C LYS A 68 -11.06 -4.41 25.06
N LYS A 69 -10.98 -4.52 26.39
CA LYS A 69 -10.13 -3.67 27.22
C LYS A 69 -8.75 -3.71 26.57
N CYS A 70 -8.31 -2.59 26.01
CA CYS A 70 -6.92 -2.47 25.60
C CYS A 70 -6.14 -2.60 26.90
N PHE A 71 -5.52 -3.77 27.12
CA PHE A 71 -4.64 -4.00 28.26
C PHE A 71 -3.57 -2.92 28.18
N ARG A 72 -3.68 -1.91 29.06
CA ARG A 72 -2.60 -0.96 29.28
C ARG A 72 -1.49 -1.78 29.90
N GLY A 73 -0.63 -2.34 29.05
CA GLY A 73 0.61 -2.95 29.50
C GLY A 73 1.33 -1.89 30.31
N THR A 74 1.46 -2.13 31.61
CA THR A 74 2.38 -1.37 32.43
C THR A 74 3.77 -1.63 31.82
N SER A 75 4.44 -0.56 31.40
CA SER A 75 5.84 -0.65 31.00
C SER A 75 6.62 -1.14 32.21
N GLY A 76 6.93 -2.44 32.24
CA GLY A 76 7.82 -3.01 33.23
C GLY A 76 9.16 -2.30 33.15
N ALA A 77 9.55 -1.65 34.25
CA ALA A 77 10.89 -1.13 34.42
C ALA A 77 11.86 -2.30 34.32
N ALA A 78 12.67 -2.34 33.25
CA ALA A 78 13.77 -3.26 33.13
C ALA A 78 14.79 -2.91 34.23
N ASN A 79 14.83 -3.72 35.29
CA ASN A 79 15.95 -3.70 36.22
C ASN A 79 17.18 -4.19 35.46
N ARG A 80 18.08 -3.25 35.16
CA ARG A 80 19.40 -3.53 34.59
C ARG A 80 20.28 -4.07 35.71
N VAL A 81 20.41 -5.39 35.82
CA VAL A 81 21.48 -5.98 36.64
C VAL A 81 22.77 -5.87 35.82
N SER A 82 23.67 -5.02 36.27
CA SER A 82 25.03 -4.89 35.75
C SER A 82 25.80 -6.19 36.06
N PRO A 83 26.51 -6.80 35.10
CA PRO A 83 27.51 -7.80 35.44
C PRO A 83 28.76 -7.08 35.96
N THR A 84 29.02 -7.16 37.27
CA THR A 84 30.36 -6.88 37.80
C THR A 84 31.27 -8.03 37.39
N LEU A 85 32.27 -7.70 36.59
CA LEU A 85 33.41 -8.57 36.30
C LEU A 85 34.30 -8.50 37.54
N GLU A 86 34.20 -9.49 38.42
CA GLU A 86 35.14 -9.63 39.54
C GLU A 86 36.51 -10.11 39.01
N PRO A 87 37.62 -9.66 39.62
CA PRO A 87 38.98 -9.84 39.12
C PRO A 87 39.57 -11.24 39.30
#